data_AF-A0A059X5J2-F1
#
_entry.id   AF-A0A059X5J2-F1
#
_cell.length_a   1.000
_cell.length_b   1.000
_cell.length_c   1.000
_cell.angle_alpha   90.00
_cell.angle_beta   90.00
_cell.angle_gamma   90.00
#
_symmetry.space_group_name_H-M   'P 1'
#
loop_
_entity.id
_entity.type
_entity.pdbx_description
1 polymer ?
#
loop_
_entity_poly.entity_id
_entity_poly.type
_entity_poly.pdbx_seq_one_letter_code
_entity_poly.pdbx_strand_id
1 'polypeptide(L)'
;YRHLENEIDWLIFAGAKKFLILNLPDFGYLPQVAAKGPDYAARISHLSKLHNQKLQNMINYETKQHADITFINPDVTATFQDIIKAPEKYHLKNVTNACYTGSFMFNPAKFDNAVELQAAKEMNIDIEHNNVLQLAYRNALAYQKNQQLICDRPNEYFYWDELHPTTIVHQLIATIAFEVISHHQMS
;
A
#
# COMPACT_ATOMS: atom_id res chain seq x y z
N TYR A 1 -8.66 17.86 -1.44
CA TYR A 1 -8.10 17.69 -2.79
C TYR A 1 -7.17 18.82 -3.17
N ARG A 2 -7.41 20.05 -2.69
CA ARG A 2 -6.46 21.18 -2.68
C ARG A 2 -4.96 20.86 -2.67
N HIS A 3 -4.47 19.93 -1.85
CA HIS A 3 -3.05 19.54 -1.91
C HIS A 3 -2.68 18.90 -3.26
N LEU A 4 -3.42 17.89 -3.72
CA LEU A 4 -3.18 17.24 -5.00
C LEU A 4 -3.39 18.19 -6.19
N GLU A 5 -4.40 19.05 -6.12
CA GLU A 5 -4.65 20.12 -7.11
C GLU A 5 -3.43 21.05 -7.20
N ASN A 6 -2.93 21.54 -6.06
CA ASN A 6 -1.74 22.39 -6.05
C ASN A 6 -0.50 21.67 -6.65
N GLU A 7 -0.27 20.39 -6.34
CA GLU A 7 0.85 19.64 -6.92
C GLU A 7 0.71 19.51 -8.46
N ILE A 8 -0.51 19.29 -8.95
CA ILE A 8 -0.80 19.25 -10.39
C ILE A 8 -0.49 20.61 -11.02
N ASP A 9 -0.97 21.71 -10.43
CA ASP A 9 -0.72 23.07 -10.92
C ASP A 9 0.79 23.38 -11.02
N TRP A 10 1.56 23.00 -9.99
CA TRP A 10 3.01 23.18 -9.99
C TRP A 10 3.70 22.38 -11.09
N LEU A 11 3.25 21.15 -11.34
CA LEU A 11 3.79 20.32 -12.40
C LEU A 11 3.40 20.84 -13.79
N ILE A 12 2.16 21.32 -13.97
CA ILE A 12 1.73 21.99 -15.22
C ILE A 12 2.58 23.23 -15.46
N PHE A 13 2.79 24.06 -14.43
CA PHE A 13 3.65 25.23 -14.51
C PHE A 13 5.10 24.87 -14.90
N ALA A 14 5.62 23.75 -14.39
CA ALA A 14 6.92 23.21 -14.76
C ALA A 14 6.96 22.54 -16.16
N GLY A 15 5.83 22.47 -16.87
CA GLY A 15 5.73 21.97 -18.23
C GLY A 15 5.24 20.53 -18.39
N ALA A 16 4.78 19.89 -17.31
CA ALA A 16 4.17 18.56 -17.41
C ALA A 16 2.89 18.61 -18.24
N LYS A 17 2.73 17.65 -19.17
CA LYS A 17 1.57 17.55 -20.08
C LYS A 17 0.74 16.28 -19.91
N LYS A 18 1.25 15.31 -19.14
CA LYS A 18 0.61 14.00 -18.97
C LYS A 18 0.69 13.58 -17.51
N PHE A 19 -0.44 13.23 -16.93
CA PHE A 19 -0.57 12.82 -15.55
C PHE A 19 -1.19 11.44 -15.47
N LEU A 20 -0.49 10.49 -14.85
CA LEU A 20 -1.07 9.23 -14.40
C LEU A 20 -1.42 9.39 -12.92
N ILE A 21 -2.70 9.40 -12.59
CA ILE A 21 -3.17 9.56 -11.22
C ILE A 21 -3.87 8.26 -10.85
N LEU A 22 -3.35 7.52 -9.87
CA LEU A 22 -3.96 6.27 -9.43
C LEU A 22 -5.08 6.54 -8.42
N ASN A 23 -6.22 5.87 -8.56
CA ASN A 23 -7.22 5.86 -7.50
C ASN A 23 -6.79 4.95 -6.33
N LEU A 24 -7.48 5.07 -5.20
CA LEU A 24 -7.17 4.32 -3.98
C LEU A 24 -7.84 2.94 -4.03
N PRO A 25 -7.16 1.83 -3.73
CA PRO A 25 -7.86 0.57 -3.54
C PRO A 25 -8.79 0.62 -2.31
N ASP A 26 -9.69 -0.35 -2.21
CA ASP A 26 -10.59 -0.45 -1.05
C ASP A 26 -9.81 -0.91 0.19
N PHE A 27 -9.52 0.04 1.07
CA PHE A 27 -8.70 -0.19 2.27
C PHE A 27 -9.43 -1.00 3.35
N GLY A 28 -10.73 -1.29 3.20
CA GLY A 28 -11.42 -2.21 4.09
C GLY A 28 -10.89 -3.65 4.00
N TYR A 29 -10.23 -4.01 2.90
CA TYR A 29 -9.65 -5.34 2.70
C TYR A 29 -8.23 -5.50 3.26
N LEU A 30 -7.61 -4.43 3.77
CA LEU A 30 -6.28 -4.52 4.34
C LEU A 30 -6.28 -5.43 5.58
N PRO A 31 -5.30 -6.33 5.75
CA PRO A 31 -5.23 -7.21 6.92
C PRO A 31 -5.33 -6.46 8.26
N GLN A 32 -4.62 -5.35 8.44
CA GLN A 32 -4.69 -4.55 9.68
C GLN A 32 -6.08 -3.94 9.93
N VAL A 33 -6.85 -3.69 8.87
CA VAL A 33 -8.18 -3.08 8.96
C VAL A 33 -9.21 -4.16 9.26
N ALA A 34 -9.11 -5.31 8.58
CA ALA A 34 -9.92 -6.48 8.85
C ALA A 34 -9.76 -6.99 10.29
N ALA A 35 -8.53 -6.97 10.83
CA ALA A 35 -8.23 -7.36 12.21
C ALA A 35 -8.96 -6.51 13.28
N LYS A 36 -9.42 -5.30 12.94
CA LYS A 36 -10.20 -4.41 13.83
C LYS A 36 -11.71 -4.66 13.77
N GLY A 37 -12.16 -5.62 12.96
CA GLY A 37 -13.55 -6.05 12.86
C GLY A 37 -14.34 -5.42 11.71
N PRO A 38 -15.51 -6.01 11.38
CA PRO A 38 -16.27 -5.70 10.16
C PRO A 38 -16.79 -4.27 10.11
N ASP A 39 -17.23 -3.71 11.25
CA ASP A 39 -17.72 -2.33 11.32
C ASP A 39 -16.62 -1.30 11.02
N TYR A 40 -15.40 -1.58 11.49
CA TYR A 40 -14.24 -0.73 11.19
C TYR A 40 -13.88 -0.85 9.70
N ALA A 41 -13.81 -2.07 9.18
CA ALA A 41 -13.56 -2.31 7.77
C ALA A 41 -14.57 -1.60 6.85
N ALA A 42 -15.87 -1.69 7.16
CA ALA A 42 -16.93 -1.01 6.40
C ALA A 42 -16.77 0.52 6.40
N ARG A 43 -16.38 1.12 7.54
CA ARG A 43 -16.09 2.57 7.62
C ARG A 43 -14.90 2.94 6.75
N ILE A 44 -13.82 2.16 6.79
CA ILE A 44 -12.64 2.42 5.97
C ILE A 44 -12.94 2.24 4.48
N SER A 45 -13.69 1.22 4.08
CA SER A 45 -14.18 1.07 2.69
C SER A 45 -15.01 2.26 2.24
N HIS A 46 -15.89 2.78 3.10
CA HIS A 46 -16.66 3.99 2.79
C HIS A 46 -15.75 5.19 2.54
N LEU A 47 -14.71 5.38 3.35
CA LEU A 47 -13.75 6.47 3.18
C LEU A 47 -12.92 6.31 1.90
N SER A 48 -12.49 5.09 1.54
CA SER A 48 -11.83 4.83 0.25
C SER A 48 -12.73 5.20 -0.93
N LYS A 49 -14.01 4.82 -0.89
CA LYS A 49 -14.98 5.16 -1.94
C LYS A 49 -15.20 6.67 -2.04
N LEU A 50 -15.36 7.36 -0.90
CA LEU A 50 -15.53 8.81 -0.87
C LEU A 50 -14.28 9.54 -1.40
N HIS A 51 -13.09 9.01 -1.10
CA HIS A 51 -11.85 9.51 -1.68
C HIS A 51 -11.89 9.39 -3.21
N ASN A 52 -12.12 8.20 -3.76
CA ASN A 52 -12.11 8.01 -5.22
C ASN A 52 -13.18 8.85 -5.95
N GLN A 53 -14.35 9.05 -5.34
CA GLN A 53 -15.37 9.96 -5.88
C GLN A 53 -14.87 11.40 -5.98
N LYS A 54 -14.26 11.91 -4.91
CA LYS A 54 -13.71 13.28 -4.91
C LYS A 54 -12.50 13.42 -5.83
N LEU A 55 -11.66 12.38 -5.92
CA LEU A 55 -10.55 12.31 -6.87
C LEU A 55 -11.06 12.43 -8.31
N GLN A 56 -12.06 11.64 -8.69
CA GLN A 56 -12.66 11.69 -10.02
C GLN A 56 -13.26 13.07 -10.32
N ASN A 57 -13.93 13.69 -9.35
CA ASN A 57 -14.48 15.03 -9.52
C ASN A 57 -13.39 16.08 -9.76
N MET A 58 -12.26 15.98 -9.05
CA MET A 58 -11.10 16.83 -9.28
C MET A 58 -10.52 16.61 -10.68
N ILE A 59 -10.27 15.35 -11.07
CA ILE A 59 -9.72 15.04 -12.41
C ILE A 59 -10.64 15.57 -13.52
N ASN A 60 -11.96 15.41 -13.36
CA ASN A 60 -12.95 15.94 -14.31
C ASN A 60 -12.94 17.48 -14.36
N TYR A 61 -12.65 18.15 -13.24
CA TYR A 61 -12.51 19.60 -13.19
C TYR A 61 -11.22 20.05 -13.91
N GLU A 62 -10.08 19.45 -13.58
CA GLU A 62 -8.78 19.76 -14.18
C GLU A 62 -8.77 19.53 -15.70
N THR A 63 -9.36 18.41 -16.14
CA THR A 63 -9.49 18.10 -17.58
C THR A 63 -10.27 19.18 -18.34
N LYS A 64 -11.22 19.87 -17.69
CA LYS A 64 -11.96 20.99 -18.30
C LYS A 64 -11.17 22.29 -18.28
N GLN A 65 -10.33 22.53 -17.27
CA GLN A 65 -9.50 23.73 -17.19
C GLN A 65 -8.30 23.67 -18.13
N HIS A 66 -7.79 22.46 -18.40
CA HIS A 66 -6.53 22.24 -19.10
C HIS A 66 -6.72 21.33 -20.31
N ALA A 67 -7.29 21.87 -21.39
CA ALA A 67 -7.59 21.10 -22.61
C ALA A 67 -6.35 20.53 -23.33
N ASP A 68 -5.15 21.06 -23.05
CA ASP A 68 -3.87 20.61 -23.60
C ASP A 68 -3.13 19.59 -22.71
N ILE A 69 -3.73 19.20 -21.57
CA ILE A 69 -3.17 18.26 -20.61
C ILE A 69 -3.93 16.93 -20.67
N THR A 70 -3.22 15.81 -20.68
CA THR A 70 -3.81 14.47 -20.62
C THR A 70 -3.81 13.96 -19.18
N PHE A 71 -4.98 13.71 -18.63
CA PHE A 71 -5.15 13.03 -17.35
C PHE A 71 -5.59 11.58 -17.56
N ILE A 72 -4.83 10.64 -16.99
CA ILE A 72 -5.08 9.21 -17.07
C ILE A 72 -5.34 8.69 -15.65
N ASN A 73 -6.53 8.12 -15.42
CA ASN A 73 -6.91 7.57 -14.12
C ASN A 73 -7.32 6.10 -14.24
N PRO A 74 -6.36 5.15 -14.18
CA PRO A 74 -6.69 3.73 -14.17
C PRO A 74 -7.42 3.35 -12.88
N ASP A 75 -8.37 2.41 -12.99
CA ASP A 75 -9.15 1.94 -11.85
C ASP A 75 -8.44 0.83 -11.08
N VAL A 76 -7.57 1.26 -10.15
CA VAL A 76 -6.86 0.37 -9.23
C VAL A 76 -7.84 -0.33 -8.26
N THR A 77 -8.96 0.31 -7.92
CA THR A 77 -10.01 -0.33 -7.10
C THR A 77 -10.57 -1.57 -7.79
N ALA A 78 -10.98 -1.45 -9.05
CA ALA A 78 -11.50 -2.59 -9.81
C ALA A 78 -10.45 -3.70 -9.96
N THR A 79 -9.20 -3.33 -10.19
CA THR A 79 -8.06 -4.26 -10.26
C THR A 79 -7.93 -5.09 -8.99
N PHE A 80 -7.85 -4.43 -7.83
CA PHE A 80 -7.71 -5.12 -6.54
C PHE A 80 -8.90 -6.05 -6.29
N GLN A 81 -10.11 -5.59 -6.61
CA GLN A 81 -11.31 -6.38 -6.44
C GLN A 81 -11.34 -7.61 -7.36
N ASP A 82 -10.86 -7.51 -8.60
CA ASP A 82 -10.76 -8.65 -9.52
C ASP A 82 -9.79 -9.69 -8.98
N ILE A 83 -8.60 -9.26 -8.52
CA ILE A 83 -7.59 -10.16 -7.95
C ILE A 83 -8.13 -10.85 -6.68
N ILE A 84 -8.78 -10.10 -5.78
CA ILE A 84 -9.33 -10.66 -4.54
C ILE A 84 -10.48 -11.65 -4.83
N LYS A 85 -11.34 -11.36 -5.82
CA LYS A 85 -12.48 -12.22 -6.17
C LYS A 85 -12.08 -13.47 -6.95
N ALA A 86 -11.02 -13.39 -7.75
CA ALA A 86 -10.55 -14.48 -8.61
C ALA A 86 -9.02 -14.69 -8.47
N PRO A 87 -8.51 -15.02 -7.27
CA PRO A 87 -7.07 -15.07 -7.02
C PRO A 87 -6.34 -16.16 -7.82
N GLU A 88 -7.02 -17.26 -8.13
CA GLU A 88 -6.52 -18.35 -8.97
C GLU A 88 -6.10 -17.87 -10.37
N LYS A 89 -6.80 -16.89 -10.96
CA LYS A 89 -6.46 -16.26 -12.26
C LYS A 89 -5.06 -15.63 -12.23
N TYR A 90 -4.60 -15.25 -11.04
CA TYR A 90 -3.35 -14.56 -10.81
C TYR A 90 -2.32 -15.42 -10.06
N HIS A 91 -2.58 -16.73 -9.94
CA HIS A 91 -1.75 -17.68 -9.18
C HIS A 91 -1.57 -17.32 -7.71
N LEU A 92 -2.51 -16.55 -7.15
CA LEU A 92 -2.56 -16.25 -5.71
C LEU A 92 -3.43 -17.27 -5.00
N LYS A 93 -3.04 -17.62 -3.78
CA LYS A 93 -3.78 -18.53 -2.89
C LYS A 93 -4.24 -17.86 -1.60
N ASN A 94 -3.57 -16.78 -1.19
CA ASN A 94 -3.94 -16.05 0.01
C ASN A 94 -4.13 -14.56 -0.32
N VAL A 95 -5.35 -14.07 -0.15
CA VAL A 95 -5.72 -12.67 -0.38
C VAL A 95 -6.19 -11.96 0.88
N THR A 96 -5.97 -12.55 2.05
CA THR A 96 -6.54 -12.07 3.32
C THR A 96 -5.49 -11.84 4.39
N ASN A 97 -4.44 -12.66 4.43
CA ASN A 97 -3.40 -12.58 5.46
C ASN A 97 -2.11 -12.04 4.86
N ALA A 98 -1.31 -11.35 5.69
CA ALA A 98 0.04 -10.96 5.35
C ALA A 98 0.97 -12.19 5.26
N CYS A 99 1.90 -12.18 4.31
CA CYS A 99 2.98 -13.17 4.24
C CYS A 99 4.06 -12.92 5.30
N TYR A 100 4.38 -11.66 5.53
CA TYR A 100 5.31 -11.17 6.53
C TYR A 100 4.54 -10.70 7.77
N THR A 101 4.70 -11.45 8.85
CA THR A 101 4.08 -11.15 10.16
C THR A 101 5.06 -10.50 11.14
N GLY A 102 6.26 -10.18 10.67
CA GLY A 102 7.20 -9.37 11.44
C GLY A 102 6.64 -7.97 11.68
N SER A 103 7.08 -7.36 12.77
CA SER A 103 6.38 -6.19 13.29
C SER A 103 6.68 -4.94 12.47
N PHE A 104 5.66 -4.11 12.31
CA PHE A 104 5.58 -3.01 11.35
C PHE A 104 6.13 -1.68 11.92
N MET A 105 6.50 -0.73 11.05
CA MET A 105 7.03 0.59 11.45
C MET A 105 6.06 1.41 12.33
N PHE A 106 4.75 1.17 12.26
CA PHE A 106 3.72 1.94 12.97
C PHE A 106 3.00 1.17 14.09
N ASN A 107 3.41 -0.06 14.37
CA ASN A 107 2.95 -0.79 15.56
C ASN A 107 4.17 -1.27 16.36
N PRO A 108 4.78 -0.38 17.16
CA PRO A 108 5.86 -0.77 18.05
C PRO A 108 5.24 -1.66 19.13
N ALA A 109 5.25 -2.98 18.90
CA ALA A 109 5.15 -3.92 20.01
C ALA A 109 6.23 -3.52 21.02
N LYS A 110 5.84 -3.36 22.28
CA LYS A 110 6.78 -2.99 23.35
C LYS A 110 7.90 -4.05 23.38
N PHE A 111 9.13 -3.59 23.55
CA PHE A 111 10.24 -4.51 23.83
C PHE A 111 9.97 -5.07 25.22
N ASP A 112 9.64 -6.36 25.29
CA ASP A 112 9.68 -7.06 26.56
C ASP A 112 11.12 -6.91 27.12
N ASN A 113 11.24 -6.71 28.44
CA ASN A 113 12.48 -6.36 29.18
C ASN A 113 13.59 -7.44 29.06
N ALA A 114 14.09 -7.65 27.86
CA ALA A 114 15.07 -8.64 27.49
C ALA A 114 16.50 -8.16 27.83
N VAL A 115 17.40 -9.09 28.10
CA VAL A 115 18.82 -8.83 28.44
C VAL A 115 19.50 -7.98 27.35
N GLU A 116 19.08 -8.16 26.11
CA GLU A 116 19.56 -7.45 24.94
C GLU A 116 19.11 -5.99 24.89
N LEU A 117 17.94 -5.64 25.46
CA LEU A 117 17.49 -4.25 25.60
C LEU A 117 18.35 -3.52 26.64
N GLN A 118 18.72 -4.22 27.71
CA GLN A 118 19.62 -3.71 28.73
C GLN A 118 21.02 -3.47 28.15
N ALA A 119 21.54 -4.42 27.36
CA ALA A 119 22.82 -4.26 26.65
C ALA A 119 22.79 -3.09 25.64
N ALA A 120 21.67 -2.88 24.93
CA ALA A 120 21.50 -1.73 24.04
C ALA A 120 21.56 -0.39 24.80
N LYS A 121 20.94 -0.32 25.98
CA LYS A 121 21.00 0.85 26.89
C LYS A 121 22.41 1.09 27.40
N GLU A 122 23.13 0.04 27.80
CA GLU A 122 24.53 0.12 28.25
C GLU A 122 25.48 0.61 27.15
N MET A 123 25.16 0.30 25.89
CA MET A 123 25.87 0.77 24.70
C MET A 123 25.42 2.15 24.20
N ASN A 124 24.51 2.83 24.92
CA ASN A 124 23.92 4.12 24.53
C ASN A 124 23.23 4.09 23.15
N ILE A 125 22.61 2.96 22.80
CA ILE A 125 21.81 2.78 21.59
C ILE A 125 20.35 3.04 21.93
N ASP A 126 19.76 4.11 21.39
CA ASP A 126 18.34 4.42 21.55
C ASP A 126 17.47 3.58 20.62
N ILE A 127 17.27 2.32 21.01
CA ILE A 127 16.38 1.39 20.32
C ILE A 127 14.90 1.68 20.60
N GLU A 128 14.55 2.40 21.67
CA GLU A 128 13.14 2.66 22.03
C GLU A 128 12.49 3.73 21.14
N HIS A 129 13.27 4.64 20.55
CA HIS A 129 12.76 5.68 19.65
C HIS A 129 13.18 5.52 18.19
N ASN A 130 13.83 4.41 17.84
CA ASN A 130 14.28 4.13 16.48
C ASN A 130 13.59 2.89 15.89
N ASN A 131 12.51 3.11 15.14
CA ASN A 131 11.70 2.05 14.52
C ASN A 131 12.49 1.06 13.63
N VAL A 132 13.60 1.48 13.02
CA VAL A 132 14.45 0.62 12.20
C VAL A 132 15.27 -0.33 13.08
N LEU A 133 15.87 0.18 14.16
CA LEU A 133 16.58 -0.65 15.13
C LEU A 133 15.64 -1.63 15.83
N GLN A 134 14.42 -1.16 16.12
CA GLN A 134 13.35 -2.00 16.66
C GLN A 134 13.00 -3.18 15.74
N LEU A 135 12.86 -2.91 14.44
CA LEU A 135 12.60 -3.92 13.44
C LEU A 135 13.75 -4.93 13.34
N ALA A 136 14.98 -4.44 13.24
CA ALA A 136 16.18 -5.28 13.12
C ALA A 136 16.32 -6.26 14.29
N TYR A 137 16.15 -5.76 15.53
CA TYR A 137 16.21 -6.59 16.72
C TYR A 137 15.15 -7.69 16.76
N ARG A 138 13.89 -7.36 16.43
CA ARG A 138 12.80 -8.35 16.45
C ARG A 138 12.99 -9.44 15.39
N ASN A 139 13.49 -9.07 14.23
CA ASN A 139 13.81 -10.05 13.18
C ASN A 139 14.91 -11.01 13.64
N ALA A 140 15.94 -10.49 14.33
CA ALA A 140 16.98 -11.31 14.94
C ALA A 140 16.42 -12.24 16.02
N LEU A 141 15.56 -11.74 16.93
CA LEU A 141 14.92 -12.56 17.96
C LEU A 141 14.04 -13.67 17.38
N ALA A 142 13.24 -13.36 16.37
CA ALA A 142 12.38 -14.36 15.73
C ALA A 142 13.21 -15.46 15.07
N TYR A 143 14.32 -15.09 14.42
CA TYR A 143 15.27 -16.06 13.87
C TYR A 143 15.86 -16.96 14.97
N GLN A 144 16.29 -16.38 16.09
CA GLN A 144 16.79 -17.16 17.24
C GLN A 144 15.74 -18.12 17.83
N LYS A 145 14.46 -17.72 17.84
CA LYS A 145 13.34 -18.56 18.32
C LYS A 145 12.83 -19.55 17.27
N ASN A 146 13.48 -19.63 16.11
CA ASN A 146 13.03 -20.41 14.96
C ASN A 146 11.57 -20.09 14.56
N GLN A 147 11.16 -18.83 14.76
CA GLN A 147 9.84 -18.34 14.39
C GLN A 147 9.88 -17.85 12.95
N GLN A 148 9.08 -18.50 12.10
CA GLN A 148 8.95 -18.09 10.71
C GLN A 148 8.14 -16.79 10.61
N LEU A 149 8.82 -15.69 10.27
CA LEU A 149 8.19 -14.38 10.05
C LEU A 149 7.70 -14.17 8.62
N ILE A 150 8.21 -14.94 7.67
CA ILE A 150 7.90 -14.86 6.24
C ILE A 150 7.32 -16.20 5.82
N CYS A 151 6.14 -16.19 5.20
CA CYS A 151 5.50 -17.39 4.66
C CYS A 151 6.37 -18.11 3.60
N ASP A 152 6.15 -19.42 3.39
CA ASP A 152 6.96 -20.23 2.47
C ASP A 152 6.87 -19.80 0.99
N ARG A 153 5.73 -19.23 0.58
CA ARG A 153 5.42 -18.92 -0.82
C ARG A 153 4.91 -17.49 -0.96
N PRO A 154 5.77 -16.47 -0.81
CA PRO A 154 5.38 -15.07 -0.85
C PRO A 154 4.70 -14.66 -2.18
N ASN A 155 5.05 -15.32 -3.27
CA ASN A 155 4.44 -15.05 -4.58
C ASN A 155 3.02 -15.62 -4.73
N GLU A 156 2.55 -16.44 -3.80
CA GLU A 156 1.15 -16.92 -3.74
C GLU A 156 0.29 -16.03 -2.81
N TYR A 157 0.84 -14.96 -2.26
CA TYR A 157 0.15 -14.03 -1.36
C TYR A 157 -0.15 -12.69 -2.05
N PHE A 158 -1.31 -12.12 -1.75
CA PHE A 158 -1.65 -10.77 -2.14
C PHE A 158 -0.89 -9.74 -1.31
N TYR A 159 -0.89 -9.93 0.01
CA TYR A 159 -0.32 -8.99 0.97
C TYR A 159 1.07 -9.45 1.42
N TRP A 160 2.05 -8.57 1.25
CA TRP A 160 3.38 -8.77 1.84
C TRP A 160 3.29 -8.59 3.34
N ASP A 161 2.84 -7.43 3.80
CA ASP A 161 2.62 -7.14 5.22
C ASP A 161 1.15 -6.75 5.45
N GLU A 162 0.84 -6.21 6.63
CA GLU A 162 -0.53 -5.83 7.00
C GLU A 162 -1.17 -4.72 6.14
N LEU A 163 -0.39 -4.09 5.25
CA LEU A 163 -0.77 -2.95 4.42
C LEU A 163 -0.44 -3.14 2.94
N HIS A 164 0.76 -3.61 2.65
CA HIS A 164 1.35 -3.52 1.33
C HIS A 164 1.13 -4.81 0.55
N PRO A 165 0.82 -4.69 -0.76
CA PRO A 165 0.77 -5.85 -1.63
C PRO A 165 2.16 -6.46 -1.88
N THR A 166 2.20 -7.71 -2.31
CA THR A 166 3.43 -8.39 -2.74
C THR A 166 3.93 -7.86 -4.08
N THR A 167 5.18 -8.19 -4.42
CA THR A 167 5.78 -7.83 -5.71
C THR A 167 4.95 -8.32 -6.90
N ILE A 168 4.32 -9.48 -6.81
CA ILE A 168 3.46 -10.01 -7.88
C ILE A 168 2.24 -9.11 -8.09
N VAL A 169 1.59 -8.67 -7.02
CA VAL A 169 0.46 -7.74 -7.11
C VAL A 169 0.92 -6.37 -7.62
N HIS A 170 2.08 -5.87 -7.18
CA HIS A 170 2.67 -4.66 -7.75
C HIS A 170 2.92 -4.76 -9.26
N GLN A 171 3.38 -5.92 -9.74
CA GLN A 171 3.59 -6.16 -11.17
C GLN A 171 2.27 -6.10 -11.94
N LEU A 172 1.18 -6.67 -11.40
CA LEU A 172 -0.15 -6.59 -12.02
C LEU A 172 -0.66 -5.15 -12.14
N ILE A 173 -0.48 -4.33 -11.10
CA ILE A 173 -0.83 -2.91 -11.13
C ILE A 173 -0.01 -2.16 -12.19
N ALA A 174 1.29 -2.45 -12.26
CA ALA A 174 2.18 -1.85 -13.25
C ALA A 174 1.78 -2.22 -14.69
N THR A 175 1.37 -3.46 -14.95
CA THR A 175 0.86 -3.90 -16.25
C THR A 175 -0.36 -3.09 -16.66
N ILE A 176 -1.32 -2.88 -15.76
CA ILE A 176 -2.54 -2.11 -16.07
C ILE A 176 -2.21 -0.64 -16.31
N ALA A 177 -1.35 -0.04 -15.49
CA ALA A 177 -0.88 1.32 -15.73
C ALA A 177 -0.22 1.45 -17.11
N PHE A 178 0.64 0.49 -17.48
CA PHE A 178 1.32 0.45 -18.76
C PHE A 178 0.34 0.31 -19.95
N GLU A 179 -0.65 -0.58 -19.84
CA GLU A 179 -1.68 -0.77 -20.87
C GLU A 179 -2.47 0.51 -21.10
N VAL A 180 -2.95 1.16 -20.04
CA VAL A 180 -3.74 2.40 -20.17
C VAL A 180 -2.90 3.53 -20.76
N ILE A 181 -1.63 3.68 -20.36
CA ILE A 181 -0.73 4.67 -20.96
C ILE A 181 -0.51 4.38 -22.45
N SER A 182 -0.26 3.12 -22.80
CA SER A 182 0.02 2.71 -24.19
C SER A 182 -1.16 2.99 -25.11
N HIS A 183 -2.39 2.73 -24.65
CA HIS A 183 -3.60 3.08 -25.40
C HIS A 183 -3.74 4.58 -25.66
N HIS A 184 -3.40 5.44 -24.69
CA HIS A 184 -3.42 6.90 -24.85
C HIS A 184 -2.29 7.46 -25.72
N GLN A 185 -1.24 6.69 -25.99
CA GLN A 185 -0.17 7.10 -26.92
C GLN A 185 -0.50 6.78 -28.38
N MET A 186 -1.47 5.88 -28.63
CA MET A 186 -1.89 5.46 -29.97
C MET A 186 -3.12 6.22 -30.49
N SER A 187 -3.80 6.99 -29.63
CA SER A 187 -4.96 7.84 -29.94
C SER A 187 -4.56 9.30 -30.12
#